data_AF-A0A354CTV9-F1
#
_entry.id   AF-A0A354CTV9-F1
#
_cell.length_a   1.000
_cell.length_b   1.000
_cell.length_c   1.000
_cell.angle_alpha   90.00
_cell.angle_beta   90.00
_cell.angle_gamma   90.00
#
_symmetry.space_group_name_H-M   'P 1'
#
loop_
_entity.id
_entity.type
_entity.pdbx_description
1 polymer ?
#
loop_
_entity_poly.entity_id
_entity_poly.type
_entity_poly.pdbx_seq_one_letter_code
_entity_poly.pdbx_strand_id
1 'polypeptide(L)'
;MNFARLLDAAQTAAGTEPSENIDLMWSTLVTGLVVVFLILVLLVIVLWALGKVMNIKIKPKKSKRPEPEKSVAPPVAPAPAPVPQEEIEEEDDSEIIAVIAAAIAAYGESEGKQYRIASVKRKERSVRSSWSAAGVAENTRPF
;
A
#
# COMPACT_ATOMS: atom_id res chain seq x y z
N MET A 1 3.29 18.24 47.09
CA MET A 1 3.30 17.18 46.05
C MET A 1 4.70 16.63 46.00
N ASN A 2 4.84 15.36 46.40
CA ASN A 2 6.06 14.84 46.98
C ASN A 2 7.15 14.62 45.92
N PHE A 3 8.27 15.34 46.05
CA PHE A 3 9.46 15.17 45.22
C PHE A 3 9.94 13.71 45.15
N ALA A 4 9.70 12.93 46.22
CA ALA A 4 9.94 11.49 46.25
C ALA A 4 9.19 10.69 45.18
N ARG A 5 7.96 11.10 44.80
CA ARG A 5 7.21 10.46 43.70
C ARG A 5 7.76 10.81 42.32
N LEU A 6 8.42 11.96 42.23
CA LEU A 6 9.05 12.44 41.00
C LEU A 6 10.41 11.74 40.79
N LEU A 7 11.13 11.43 41.88
CA LEU A 7 12.31 10.58 41.84
C LEU A 7 11.97 9.12 41.50
N ASP A 8 10.90 8.57 42.09
CA ASP A 8 10.42 7.21 41.82
C ASP A 8 9.96 7.04 40.36
N ALA A 9 9.24 8.05 39.83
CA ALA A 9 8.86 8.10 38.42
C ALA A 9 10.06 8.30 37.47
N ALA A 10 11.05 9.12 37.85
CA ALA A 10 12.27 9.30 37.07
C ALA A 10 13.15 8.04 37.07
N GLN A 11 13.19 7.29 38.16
CA GLN A 11 13.93 6.05 38.27
C GLN A 11 13.22 4.89 37.55
N THR A 12 11.89 4.91 37.49
CA THR A 12 11.08 4.01 36.65
C THR A 12 11.30 4.27 35.15
N ALA A 13 11.52 5.53 34.74
CA ALA A 13 11.85 5.88 33.35
C ALA A 13 13.32 5.61 32.98
N ALA A 14 14.23 5.64 33.97
CA ALA A 14 15.64 5.27 33.77
C ALA A 14 15.89 3.76 33.85
N GLY A 15 14.87 2.98 34.25
CA GLY A 15 14.95 1.53 34.50
C GLY A 15 14.53 0.63 33.34
N THR A 16 14.24 1.15 32.14
CA THR A 16 14.22 0.30 30.94
C THR A 16 15.67 0.03 30.55
N GLU A 17 16.21 -1.05 31.10
CA GLU A 17 17.54 -1.58 30.80
C GLU A 17 17.86 -1.44 29.29
N PRO A 18 19.05 -0.93 28.91
CA PRO A 18 19.43 -0.77 27.51
C PRO A 18 19.41 -2.11 26.75
N SER A 19 19.48 -3.25 27.44
CA SER A 19 19.38 -4.59 26.84
C SER A 19 18.00 -4.87 26.23
N GLU A 20 16.90 -4.53 26.90
CA GLU A 20 15.55 -4.88 26.41
C GLU A 20 15.20 -4.12 25.12
N ASN A 21 15.62 -2.86 25.03
CA ASN A 21 15.45 -2.04 23.82
C ASN A 21 16.30 -2.56 22.65
N ILE A 22 17.51 -3.05 22.94
CA ILE A 22 18.38 -3.67 21.92
C ILE A 22 17.76 -4.98 21.43
N ASP A 23 17.21 -5.80 22.32
CA ASP A 23 16.57 -7.07 21.97
C ASP A 23 15.33 -6.85 21.06
N LEU A 24 14.53 -5.82 21.34
CA LEU A 24 13.39 -5.43 20.49
C LEU A 24 13.83 -4.94 19.11
N MET A 25 14.93 -4.17 19.03
CA MET A 25 15.52 -3.74 17.76
C MET A 25 16.03 -4.92 16.95
N TRP A 26 16.75 -5.85 17.57
CA TRP A 26 17.25 -7.08 16.93
C TRP A 26 16.11 -7.94 16.40
N SER A 27 15.04 -8.12 17.18
CA SER A 27 13.85 -8.86 16.77
C SER A 27 13.20 -8.26 15.51
N THR A 28 13.05 -6.94 15.46
CA THR A 28 12.44 -6.25 14.31
C THR A 28 13.30 -6.37 13.05
N LEU A 29 14.62 -6.27 13.18
CA LEU A 29 15.56 -6.44 12.06
C LEU A 29 15.55 -7.87 11.52
N VAL A 30 15.57 -8.86 12.41
CA VAL A 30 15.55 -10.29 12.03
C VAL A 30 14.22 -10.64 11.35
N THR A 31 13.10 -10.21 11.93
CA THR A 31 11.77 -10.44 11.33
C THR A 31 11.62 -9.75 9.98
N GLY A 32 12.11 -8.51 9.82
CA GLY A 32 12.15 -7.83 8.53
C GLY A 32 12.94 -8.59 7.47
N LEU A 33 14.13 -9.10 7.82
CA LEU A 33 14.95 -9.90 6.92
C LEU A 33 14.22 -11.19 6.50
N VAL A 34 13.64 -11.91 7.45
CA VAL A 34 12.90 -13.17 7.20
C VAL A 34 11.67 -12.93 6.31
N VAL A 35 10.90 -11.87 6.57
CA VAL A 35 9.70 -11.53 5.79
C VAL A 35 10.06 -11.21 4.34
N VAL A 36 11.14 -10.46 4.10
CA VAL A 36 11.60 -10.16 2.73
C VAL A 36 12.00 -11.43 1.99
N PHE A 37 12.74 -12.35 2.64
CA PHE A 37 13.08 -13.64 2.04
C PHE A 37 11.84 -14.48 1.69
N LEU A 38 10.84 -14.52 2.57
CA LEU A 38 9.59 -15.24 2.31
C LEU A 38 8.83 -14.67 1.10
N ILE A 39 8.73 -13.34 1.00
CA ILE A 39 8.04 -12.67 -0.11
C ILE A 39 8.77 -12.94 -1.44
N LEU A 40 10.10 -12.85 -1.46
CA LEU A 40 10.88 -13.15 -2.67
C LEU A 40 10.68 -14.59 -3.16
N VAL A 41 10.70 -15.56 -2.24
CA VAL A 41 10.44 -16.97 -2.59
C VAL A 41 9.02 -17.16 -3.11
N LEU A 42 8.02 -16.57 -2.45
CA LEU A 42 6.64 -16.64 -2.89
C LEU A 42 6.45 -16.06 -4.29
N LEU A 43 7.04 -14.89 -4.57
CA LEU A 43 7.01 -14.30 -5.91
C LEU A 43 7.66 -15.22 -6.94
N VAL A 44 8.84 -15.78 -6.66
CA VAL A 44 9.50 -16.74 -7.56
C VAL A 44 8.62 -17.95 -7.84
N ILE A 45 7.91 -18.48 -6.83
CA ILE A 45 6.98 -19.62 -7.00
C ILE A 45 5.82 -19.23 -7.93
N VAL A 46 5.22 -18.06 -7.77
CA VAL A 46 4.13 -17.59 -8.63
C VAL A 46 4.60 -17.38 -10.07
N LEU A 47 5.77 -16.77 -10.26
CA LEU A 47 6.39 -16.62 -11.58
C LEU A 47 6.72 -17.97 -12.20
N TRP A 48 7.20 -18.93 -11.40
CA TRP A 48 7.48 -20.28 -11.86
C TRP A 48 6.21 -21.05 -12.22
N ALA A 49 5.13 -20.89 -11.46
CA ALA A 49 3.83 -21.48 -11.78
C ALA A 49 3.31 -20.94 -13.12
N LEU A 50 3.29 -19.62 -13.32
CA LEU A 50 2.90 -19.00 -14.59
C LEU A 50 3.81 -19.44 -15.75
N GLY A 51 5.12 -19.49 -15.53
CA GLY A 51 6.09 -19.99 -16.51
C GLY A 51 5.91 -21.48 -16.83
N LYS A 52 5.60 -22.31 -15.83
CA LYS A 52 5.31 -23.74 -15.99
C LYS A 52 4.05 -23.96 -16.82
N VAL A 53 3.00 -23.19 -16.55
CA VAL A 53 1.72 -23.29 -17.27
C VAL A 53 1.89 -22.89 -18.74
N MET A 54 2.72 -21.87 -19.03
CA MET A 54 3.05 -21.47 -20.41
C MET A 54 3.97 -22.48 -21.12
N ASN A 55 4.97 -23.03 -20.42
CA ASN A 55 5.90 -24.03 -20.96
C ASN A 55 5.24 -25.40 -21.25
N ILE A 56 4.11 -25.73 -20.62
CA ILE A 56 3.33 -26.93 -20.95
C ILE A 56 2.61 -26.77 -22.30
N LYS A 57 2.25 -25.55 -22.69
CA LYS A 57 1.57 -25.26 -23.97
C LYS A 57 2.51 -25.02 -25.14
N ILE A 58 3.79 -24.75 -24.89
CA ILE A 58 4.77 -24.39 -25.92
C ILE A 58 5.91 -25.41 -25.89
N LYS A 59 5.70 -26.58 -26.51
CA LYS A 59 6.80 -27.44 -26.96
C LYS A 59 6.88 -27.47 -28.50
N PRO A 60 7.21 -26.36 -29.18
CA PRO A 60 7.63 -26.39 -30.56
C PRO A 60 9.12 -26.74 -30.65
N LYS A 61 9.39 -27.56 -31.67
CA LYS A 61 10.65 -28.13 -32.11
C LYS A 61 11.70 -27.04 -32.41
N LYS A 62 12.95 -27.29 -31.99
CA LYS A 62 14.26 -26.69 -32.39
C LYS A 62 14.26 -25.65 -33.53
N SER A 63 14.98 -24.55 -33.34
CA SER A 63 15.97 -23.93 -34.28
C SER A 63 16.28 -22.48 -33.85
N LYS A 64 17.46 -22.20 -33.28
CA LYS A 64 18.66 -21.56 -33.90
C LYS A 64 18.60 -20.00 -33.96
N ARG A 65 19.49 -19.36 -33.17
CA ARG A 65 20.01 -17.96 -33.24
C ARG A 65 20.53 -17.61 -34.67
N PRO A 66 20.87 -16.35 -35.07
CA PRO A 66 21.03 -15.09 -34.29
C PRO A 66 20.53 -13.75 -34.94
N GLU A 67 20.68 -12.66 -34.17
CA GLU A 67 20.80 -11.18 -34.42
C GLU A 67 21.16 -10.66 -35.84
N PRO A 68 21.22 -9.32 -36.12
CA PRO A 68 20.64 -8.09 -35.49
C PRO A 68 20.11 -7.04 -36.53
N GLU A 69 19.66 -5.88 -36.01
CA GLU A 69 19.57 -4.51 -36.59
C GLU A 69 18.84 -4.25 -37.94
N LYS A 70 17.97 -3.21 -37.96
CA LYS A 70 18.18 -1.96 -38.73
C LYS A 70 16.93 -1.04 -38.79
N SER A 71 17.06 0.14 -38.17
CA SER A 71 16.73 1.50 -38.66
C SER A 71 15.31 1.98 -39.04
N VAL A 72 15.06 3.23 -38.61
CA VAL A 72 14.43 4.38 -39.33
C VAL A 72 12.91 4.63 -39.15
N ALA A 73 12.67 5.68 -38.34
CA ALA A 73 11.78 6.85 -38.53
C ALA A 73 10.23 6.69 -38.60
N PRO A 74 9.48 7.76 -38.22
CA PRO A 74 8.20 7.67 -37.51
C PRO A 74 6.96 7.77 -38.42
N PRO A 75 5.77 7.36 -37.94
CA PRO A 75 4.53 7.92 -38.45
C PRO A 75 3.57 8.43 -37.37
N VAL A 76 3.20 9.70 -37.55
CA VAL A 76 1.85 10.29 -37.56
C VAL A 76 0.91 10.01 -36.37
N ALA A 77 0.58 11.08 -35.66
CA ALA A 77 -0.43 11.12 -34.60
C ALA A 77 -1.86 10.86 -35.13
N PRO A 78 -2.66 10.01 -34.47
CA PRO A 78 -4.09 9.96 -34.70
C PRO A 78 -4.82 10.99 -33.80
N ALA A 79 -5.76 11.71 -34.39
CA ALA A 79 -6.65 12.65 -33.72
C ALA A 79 -7.52 11.96 -32.65
N PRO A 80 -7.86 12.64 -31.53
CA PRO A 80 -8.65 12.03 -30.47
C PRO A 80 -10.11 11.79 -30.92
N ALA A 81 -10.51 10.53 -30.88
CA ALA A 81 -11.89 10.07 -30.98
C ALA A 81 -12.68 10.45 -29.71
N PRO A 82 -14.02 10.61 -29.77
CA PRO A 82 -14.81 11.13 -28.67
C PRO A 82 -14.85 10.12 -27.52
N VAL A 83 -14.52 10.61 -26.33
CA VAL A 83 -14.49 9.85 -25.07
C VAL A 83 -15.93 9.44 -24.70
N PRO A 84 -16.25 8.15 -24.58
CA PRO A 84 -17.49 7.72 -23.93
C PRO A 84 -17.50 8.22 -22.49
N GLN A 85 -18.62 8.79 -22.05
CA GLN A 85 -18.83 9.15 -20.65
C GLN A 85 -18.84 7.85 -19.84
N GLU A 86 -17.85 7.68 -18.97
CA GLU A 86 -17.80 6.59 -18.01
C GLU A 86 -19.00 6.74 -17.07
N GLU A 87 -19.97 5.88 -17.28
CA GLU A 87 -21.01 5.60 -16.30
C GLU A 87 -20.29 4.98 -15.11
N ILE A 88 -20.18 5.77 -14.03
CA ILE A 88 -19.54 5.33 -12.79
C ILE A 88 -20.42 4.21 -12.24
N GLU A 89 -20.05 2.96 -12.52
CA GLU A 89 -20.58 1.79 -11.83
C GLU A 89 -20.51 2.10 -10.33
N GLU A 90 -21.64 1.96 -9.64
CA GLU A 90 -21.64 2.01 -8.18
C GLU A 90 -20.79 0.84 -7.71
N GLU A 91 -19.49 1.09 -7.48
CA GLU A 91 -18.58 0.14 -6.88
C GLU A 91 -19.22 -0.35 -5.58
N ASP A 92 -19.47 -1.67 -5.50
CA ASP A 92 -20.08 -2.30 -4.34
C ASP A 92 -19.06 -2.31 -3.19
N ASP A 93 -18.98 -1.20 -2.47
CA ASP A 93 -18.10 -1.01 -1.33
C ASP A 93 -18.55 -1.82 -0.10
N SER A 94 -19.64 -2.61 -0.18
CA SER A 94 -20.19 -3.32 0.99
C SER A 94 -19.21 -4.35 1.57
N GLU A 95 -18.44 -5.02 0.72
CA GLU A 95 -17.40 -5.96 1.13
C GLU A 95 -16.29 -5.24 1.91
N ILE A 96 -15.83 -4.10 1.41
CA ILE A 96 -14.78 -3.30 2.04
C ILE A 96 -15.27 -2.75 3.39
N ILE A 97 -16.50 -2.24 3.44
CA ILE A 97 -17.13 -1.75 4.67
C ILE A 97 -17.21 -2.89 5.71
N ALA A 98 -17.60 -4.10 5.30
CA ALA A 98 -17.71 -5.25 6.19
C ALA A 98 -16.35 -5.67 6.75
N VAL A 99 -15.30 -5.74 5.91
CA VAL A 99 -13.94 -6.06 6.34
C VAL A 99 -13.39 -5.01 7.30
N ILE A 100 -13.59 -3.72 7.02
CA ILE A 100 -13.18 -2.63 7.91
C ILE A 100 -13.93 -2.71 9.25
N ALA A 101 -15.25 -2.94 9.24
CA ALA A 101 -16.04 -3.08 10.46
C ALA A 101 -15.59 -4.28 11.30
N ALA A 102 -15.30 -5.42 10.67
CA ALA A 102 -14.77 -6.61 11.35
C ALA A 102 -13.41 -6.35 12.00
N ALA A 103 -12.50 -5.65 11.30
CA ALA A 103 -11.20 -5.27 11.85
C ALA A 103 -11.36 -4.36 13.08
N ILE A 104 -12.18 -3.31 13.00
CA ILE A 104 -12.42 -2.39 14.12
C ILE A 104 -13.04 -3.12 15.32
N ALA A 105 -13.96 -4.06 15.07
CA ALA A 105 -14.56 -4.88 16.12
C ALA A 105 -13.52 -5.76 16.83
N ALA A 106 -12.65 -6.43 16.08
CA ALA A 106 -11.56 -7.24 16.64
C ALA A 106 -10.56 -6.40 17.45
N TYR A 107 -10.23 -5.19 16.98
CA TYR A 107 -9.41 -4.25 17.74
C TYR A 107 -10.10 -3.78 19.03
N GLY A 108 -11.40 -3.47 18.98
CA GLY A 108 -12.16 -3.06 20.15
C GLY A 108 -12.26 -4.15 21.23
N GLU A 109 -12.34 -5.42 20.82
CA GLU A 109 -12.29 -6.56 21.73
C GLU A 109 -10.91 -6.71 22.38
N SER A 110 -9.83 -6.52 21.61
CA SER A 110 -8.45 -6.60 22.12
C SER A 110 -8.11 -5.51 23.14
N GLU A 111 -8.65 -4.29 22.97
CA GLU A 111 -8.45 -3.17 23.90
C GLU A 111 -9.49 -3.13 25.03
N GLY A 112 -10.53 -3.98 24.98
CA GLY A 112 -11.66 -3.96 25.91
C GLY A 112 -12.50 -2.68 25.84
N LYS A 113 -12.45 -1.94 24.72
CA LYS A 113 -13.12 -0.65 24.54
C LYS A 113 -14.20 -0.72 23.46
N GLN A 114 -15.38 -0.19 23.78
CA GLN A 114 -16.45 -0.04 22.79
C GLN A 114 -16.39 1.32 22.11
N TYR A 115 -16.04 1.33 20.83
CA TYR A 115 -16.04 2.55 20.02
C TYR A 115 -17.47 3.01 19.74
N ARG A 116 -17.72 4.31 19.88
CA ARG A 116 -19.01 4.95 19.55
C ARG A 116 -18.82 5.93 18.41
N ILE A 117 -19.82 6.00 17.53
CA ILE A 117 -19.83 6.94 16.41
C ILE A 117 -20.21 8.32 16.95
N ALA A 118 -19.31 9.30 16.81
CA ALA A 118 -19.56 10.67 17.27
C ALA A 118 -20.42 11.48 16.27
N SER A 119 -20.17 11.32 14.97
CA SER A 119 -20.97 11.97 13.93
C SER A 119 -20.77 11.29 12.58
N VAL A 120 -21.83 11.17 11.79
CA VAL A 120 -21.76 10.75 10.38
C VAL A 120 -22.08 11.96 9.52
N LYS A 121 -21.09 12.43 8.76
CA LYS A 121 -21.29 13.47 7.75
C LYS A 121 -20.95 12.88 6.39
N ARG A 122 -21.88 12.97 5.44
CA ARG A 122 -21.59 12.60 4.06
C ARG A 122 -20.54 13.57 3.54
N LYS A 123 -19.41 13.05 3.06
CA LYS A 123 -18.46 13.87 2.31
C LYS A 123 -19.20 14.31 1.05
N GLU A 124 -19.47 15.60 0.89
CA GLU A 124 -19.98 16.12 -0.37
C GLU A 124 -18.99 15.69 -1.46
N ARG A 125 -19.47 14.91 -2.43
CA ARG A 125 -18.67 14.27 -3.49
C ARG A 125 -17.97 15.31 -4.40
N SER A 126 -18.17 16.62 -4.17
CA SER A 126 -17.85 17.69 -5.10
C SER A 126 -17.01 18.84 -4.54
N VAL A 127 -16.47 18.77 -3.32
CA VAL A 127 -15.45 19.76 -2.91
C VAL A 127 -14.12 19.30 -3.49
N ARG A 128 -13.69 19.94 -4.59
CA ARG A 128 -12.35 19.73 -5.18
C ARG A 128 -11.33 19.64 -4.04
N SER A 129 -10.51 18.60 -4.03
CA SER A 129 -9.52 18.42 -2.98
C SER A 129 -8.65 19.67 -2.87
N SER A 130 -8.19 20.03 -1.68
CA SER A 130 -7.31 21.19 -1.48
C SER A 130 -6.07 21.12 -2.39
N TRP A 131 -5.62 19.91 -2.73
CA TRP A 131 -4.58 19.67 -3.73
C TRP A 131 -5.02 20.05 -5.15
N SER A 132 -6.20 19.58 -5.60
CA SER A 132 -6.74 19.91 -6.92
C SER A 132 -6.97 21.42 -7.07
N ALA A 133 -7.47 22.08 -6.02
CA ALA A 133 -7.64 23.53 -5.99
C ALA A 133 -6.30 24.28 -6.05
N ALA A 134 -5.29 23.83 -5.30
CA ALA A 134 -3.95 24.41 -5.31
C ALA A 134 -3.28 24.28 -6.69
N GLY A 135 -3.38 23.12 -7.33
CA GLY A 135 -2.83 22.93 -8.67
C GLY A 135 -3.43 23.88 -9.71
N VAL A 136 -4.74 24.14 -9.66
CA VAL A 136 -5.38 25.11 -10.56
C VAL A 136 -4.93 26.54 -10.23
N ALA A 137 -4.83 26.89 -8.95
CA ALA A 137 -4.39 28.22 -8.53
C ALA A 137 -2.96 28.55 -9.01
N GLU A 138 -2.03 27.60 -8.89
CA GLU A 138 -0.64 27.81 -9.32
C GLU A 138 -0.50 27.84 -10.86
N ASN A 139 -1.24 27.00 -11.59
CA ASN A 139 -1.17 26.96 -13.06
C ASN A 139 -1.88 28.15 -13.74
N THR A 140 -2.69 28.92 -13.01
CA THR A 140 -3.44 30.06 -13.54
C THR A 140 -2.94 31.40 -13.03
N ARG A 141 -1.87 31.41 -12.22
CA ARG A 141 -1.25 32.66 -11.78
C ARG A 141 -0.61 33.36 -12.99
N PRO A 142 -0.91 34.66 -13.22
CA PRO A 142 -0.24 35.42 -14.27
C PRO A 142 1.25 35.57 -13.94
N PHE A 143 2.08 35.60 -14.99
CA PHE A 143 3.53 35.82 -14.92
C PHE A 143 3.87 37.29 -14.70
#